data_AF-A0A0D2LXM4-F1
#
_entry.id   AF-A0A0D2LXM4-F1
#
_cell.length_a   1.000
_cell.length_b   1.000
_cell.length_c   1.000
_cell.angle_alpha   90.00
_cell.angle_beta   90.00
_cell.angle_gamma   90.00
#
_symmetry.space_group_name_H-M   'P 1'
#
loop_
_entity.id
_entity.type
_entity.pdbx_description
1 polymer ?
#
loop_
_entity_poly.entity_id
_entity_poly.type
_entity_poly.pdbx_seq_one_letter_code
_entity_poly.pdbx_strand_id
1 'polypeptide(L)'
;MTPQPLKIRADVEMTCFAYDGIEKIKAAMHAAEGVSTEECAVKMKLVAPPLYVLTTQSLDKGRGVELLQAACDACRAAVEGAKGKLVVKEAPRAVSERDDRLLAEKLEALEAANKEVDGDADRSSEEEEDGGMGDFDAEAGPATIEV
;
A
#
# COMPACT_ATOMS: atom_id res chain seq x y z
N MET A 1 -7.09 23.38 29.34
CA MET A 1 -6.54 22.16 28.70
C MET A 1 -6.92 22.24 27.23
N THR A 2 -5.97 22.59 26.36
CA THR A 2 -6.21 22.70 24.93
C THR A 2 -6.33 21.29 24.34
N PRO A 3 -7.46 20.92 23.72
CA PRO A 3 -7.62 19.62 23.09
C PRO A 3 -6.54 19.47 22.00
N GLN A 4 -5.68 18.46 22.17
CA GLN A 4 -4.70 18.10 21.17
C GLN A 4 -5.45 17.46 19.99
N PRO A 5 -5.22 17.90 18.75
CA PRO A 5 -5.86 17.30 17.58
C PRO A 5 -5.40 15.84 17.44
N LEU A 6 -6.37 14.93 17.34
CA LEU A 6 -6.12 13.53 17.09
C LEU A 6 -6.21 13.23 15.60
N LYS A 7 -5.29 12.40 15.13
CA LYS A 7 -5.35 11.85 13.79
C LYS A 7 -6.19 10.58 13.85
N ILE A 8 -7.05 10.40 12.87
CA ILE A 8 -7.91 9.24 12.71
C ILE A 8 -7.64 8.70 11.32
N ARG A 9 -7.49 7.38 11.22
CA ARG A 9 -7.22 6.70 9.96
C ARG A 9 -8.29 5.64 9.71
N ALA A 10 -8.64 5.45 8.45
CA ALA A 10 -9.41 4.33 7.94
C ALA A 10 -8.79 3.79 6.66
N ASP A 11 -8.80 2.48 6.49
CA ASP A 11 -8.30 1.80 5.30
C ASP A 11 -9.48 1.19 4.55
N VAL A 12 -9.68 1.65 3.32
CA VAL A 12 -10.79 1.23 2.46
C VAL A 12 -10.26 0.71 1.14
N GLU A 13 -10.85 -0.39 0.70
CA GLU A 13 -10.57 -0.98 -0.59
C GLU A 13 -11.71 -0.61 -1.53
N MET A 14 -11.39 0.06 -2.64
CA MET A 14 -12.39 0.52 -3.61
C MET A 14 -12.07 -0.09 -4.97
N THR A 15 -13.01 -0.89 -5.47
CA THR A 15 -12.91 -1.54 -6.78
C THR A 15 -14.09 -1.11 -7.63
N CYS A 16 -13.84 -0.74 -8.89
CA CYS A 16 -14.91 -0.43 -9.84
C CYS A 16 -14.61 -1.11 -11.17
N PHE A 17 -15.56 -1.91 -11.66
CA PHE A 17 -15.41 -2.71 -12.89
C PHE A 17 -16.04 -2.04 -14.11
N ALA A 18 -16.59 -0.83 -13.95
CA ALA A 18 -17.16 -0.07 -15.05
C ALA A 18 -16.06 0.53 -15.93
N TYR A 19 -16.37 0.73 -17.22
CA TYR A 19 -15.48 1.41 -18.18
C TYR A 19 -15.09 2.83 -17.71
N ASP A 20 -15.99 3.49 -16.99
CA ASP A 20 -15.82 4.81 -16.37
C ASP A 20 -15.39 4.72 -14.88
N GLY A 21 -14.90 3.57 -14.43
CA GLY A 21 -14.74 3.28 -13.01
C GLY A 21 -13.82 4.25 -12.27
N ILE A 22 -12.76 4.72 -12.93
CA ILE A 22 -11.82 5.69 -12.35
C ILE A 22 -12.49 7.05 -12.13
N GLU A 23 -13.30 7.53 -13.08
CA GLU A 23 -14.01 8.80 -12.93
C GLU A 23 -15.05 8.73 -11.82
N LYS A 24 -15.75 7.59 -11.68
CA LYS A 24 -16.68 7.34 -10.59
C LYS A 24 -16.00 7.24 -9.23
N ILE A 25 -14.83 6.59 -9.14
CA ILE A 25 -14.03 6.56 -7.91
C ILE A 25 -13.57 7.98 -7.55
N LYS A 26 -13.08 8.76 -8.50
CA LYS A 26 -12.70 10.17 -8.26
C LYS A 26 -13.89 11.01 -7.77
N ALA A 27 -15.06 10.85 -8.38
CA ALA A 27 -16.27 11.54 -7.93
C ALA A 27 -16.69 11.12 -6.52
N ALA A 28 -16.56 9.84 -6.17
CA ALA A 28 -16.81 9.34 -4.82
C ALA A 28 -15.81 9.92 -3.81
N MET A 29 -14.52 9.98 -4.15
CA MET A 29 -13.49 10.62 -3.33
C MET A 29 -13.81 12.09 -3.08
N HIS A 30 -14.17 12.84 -4.12
CA HIS A 30 -14.58 14.24 -3.99
C HIS A 30 -15.85 14.41 -3.16
N ALA A 31 -16.81 13.50 -3.27
CA ALA A 31 -18.02 13.53 -2.43
C ALA A 31 -17.67 13.29 -0.96
N ALA A 32 -16.75 12.36 -0.66
CA ALA A 32 -16.26 12.12 0.70
C ALA A 32 -15.46 13.32 1.25
N GLU A 33 -14.65 13.99 0.43
CA GLU A 33 -14.01 15.25 0.80
C GLU A 33 -15.05 16.36 1.03
N GLY A 34 -16.17 16.37 0.32
CA GLY A 34 -17.26 17.33 0.54
C GLY A 34 -18.01 17.14 1.86
N VAL A 35 -17.94 15.95 2.47
CA VAL A 35 -18.47 15.69 3.83
C VAL A 35 -17.51 16.21 4.90
N SER A 36 -16.27 16.54 4.54
CA SER A 36 -15.30 17.11 5.49
C SER A 36 -15.76 18.49 5.99
N THR A 37 -15.62 18.72 7.29
CA THR A 37 -15.92 20.00 7.95
C THR A 37 -14.63 20.77 8.21
N GLU A 38 -14.72 22.08 8.45
CA GLU A 38 -13.55 22.93 8.74
C GLU A 38 -12.73 22.44 9.94
N GLU A 39 -13.38 21.71 10.86
CA GLU A 39 -12.74 21.09 12.02
C GLU A 39 -12.14 19.70 11.73
N CYS A 40 -12.55 19.04 10.65
CA CYS A 40 -12.20 17.65 10.30
C CYS A 40 -11.80 17.50 8.83
N ALA A 41 -10.57 17.91 8.48
CA ALA A 41 -10.06 17.78 7.12
C ALA A 41 -9.76 16.31 6.78
N VAL A 42 -10.59 15.70 5.92
CA VAL A 42 -10.40 14.35 5.39
C VAL A 42 -9.44 14.42 4.20
N LYS A 43 -8.37 13.62 4.23
CA LYS A 43 -7.41 13.44 3.15
C LYS A 43 -7.34 11.97 2.78
N MET A 44 -7.49 11.67 1.51
CA MET A 44 -7.38 10.31 0.99
C MET A 44 -6.09 10.14 0.21
N LYS A 45 -5.30 9.10 0.53
CA LYS A 45 -4.10 8.71 -0.22
C LYS A 45 -4.30 7.32 -0.81
N LEU A 46 -3.80 7.14 -2.02
CA LEU A 46 -3.66 5.82 -2.63
C LEU A 46 -2.34 5.22 -2.11
N VAL A 47 -2.39 4.03 -1.51
CA VAL A 47 -1.17 3.28 -1.18
C VAL A 47 -0.88 2.30 -2.32
N ALA A 48 -1.90 1.54 -2.72
CA ALA A 48 -1.83 0.63 -3.85
C ALA A 48 -3.23 0.49 -4.48
N PRO A 49 -3.39 0.23 -5.77
CA PRO A 49 -4.67 -0.28 -6.27
C PRO A 49 -4.89 -1.70 -5.72
N PRO A 50 -5.98 -2.03 -5.00
CA PRO A 50 -7.21 -1.26 -4.73
C PRO A 50 -7.33 -0.65 -3.31
N LEU A 51 -6.25 -0.57 -2.54
CA LEU A 51 -6.14 -0.05 -1.18
C LEU A 51 -5.93 1.48 -1.11
N TYR A 52 -6.91 2.14 -0.50
CA TYR A 52 -6.89 3.57 -0.22
C TYR A 52 -6.92 3.81 1.28
N VAL A 53 -6.22 4.86 1.73
CA VAL A 53 -6.17 5.27 3.13
C VAL A 53 -6.80 6.63 3.27
N LEU A 54 -7.80 6.74 4.13
CA LEU A 54 -8.40 8.00 4.54
C LEU A 54 -7.79 8.39 5.88
N THR A 55 -7.29 9.61 5.95
CA THR A 55 -6.75 10.23 7.16
C THR A 55 -7.54 11.49 7.44
N THR A 56 -8.05 11.63 8.66
CA THR A 56 -8.69 12.86 9.11
C THR A 56 -8.06 13.34 10.41
N GLN A 57 -8.10 14.63 10.64
CA GLN A 57 -7.61 15.28 11.86
C GLN A 57 -8.80 15.90 12.58
N SER A 58 -9.08 15.48 13.81
CA SER A 58 -10.21 16.00 14.59
C SER A 58 -9.82 16.21 16.04
N LEU A 59 -10.44 17.19 16.69
CA LEU A 59 -10.28 17.47 18.12
C LEU A 59 -11.00 16.43 18.99
N ASP A 60 -12.02 15.77 18.43
CA ASP A 60 -12.87 14.83 19.14
C ASP A 60 -12.83 13.44 18.48
N LYS A 61 -12.50 12.41 19.28
CA LYS A 61 -12.43 11.03 18.80
C LYS A 61 -13.79 10.51 18.31
N GLY A 62 -14.87 10.87 19.00
CA GLY A 62 -16.22 10.36 18.68
C GLY A 62 -16.72 10.96 17.37
N ARG A 63 -16.74 12.30 17.30
CA ARG A 63 -17.18 13.01 16.09
C ARG A 63 -16.31 12.67 14.88
N GLY A 64 -14.99 12.57 15.05
CA GLY A 64 -14.11 12.25 13.93
C GLY A 64 -14.34 10.83 13.36
N VAL A 65 -14.65 9.85 14.21
CA VAL A 65 -15.00 8.48 13.78
C VAL A 65 -16.36 8.47 13.08
N GLU A 66 -17.37 9.13 13.62
CA GLU A 66 -18.69 9.23 12.99
C GLU A 66 -18.63 9.94 11.63
N LEU A 67 -17.85 11.01 11.52
CA LEU A 67 -17.69 11.76 10.28
C LEU A 67 -16.96 10.94 9.20
N LEU A 68 -15.90 10.21 9.59
CA LEU A 68 -15.19 9.33 8.67
C LEU A 68 -16.04 8.13 8.26
N GLN A 69 -16.91 7.63 9.16
CA GLN A 69 -17.90 6.60 8.85
C GLN A 69 -18.95 7.11 7.85
N ALA A 70 -19.47 8.32 8.05
CA ALA A 70 -20.43 8.96 7.14
C ALA A 70 -19.81 9.23 5.76
N ALA A 71 -18.55 9.68 5.72
CA ALA A 71 -17.81 9.86 4.48
C ALA A 71 -17.60 8.51 3.75
N CYS A 72 -17.29 7.44 4.49
CA CYS A 72 -17.17 6.10 3.93
C CYS A 72 -18.50 5.58 3.36
N ASP A 73 -19.62 5.84 4.05
CA ASP A 73 -20.97 5.46 3.60
C ASP A 73 -21.38 6.23 2.34
N ALA A 74 -21.10 7.54 2.28
CA ALA A 74 -21.30 8.35 1.08
C ALA A 74 -20.45 7.84 -0.10
N CYS A 75 -19.18 7.50 0.14
CA CYS A 75 -18.31 6.85 -0.83
C CYS A 75 -18.89 5.51 -1.29
N ARG A 76 -19.40 4.71 -0.36
CA ARG A 76 -20.00 3.40 -0.65
C ARG A 76 -21.23 3.55 -1.54
N ALA A 77 -22.13 4.47 -1.24
CA ALA A 77 -23.30 4.77 -2.06
C ALA A 77 -22.91 5.22 -3.48
N ALA A 78 -21.89 6.08 -3.60
CA ALA A 78 -21.38 6.52 -4.90
C ALA A 78 -20.73 5.39 -5.71
N VAL A 79 -19.97 4.51 -5.05
CA VAL A 79 -19.30 3.36 -5.67
C VAL A 79 -20.29 2.27 -6.06
N GLU A 80 -21.29 1.95 -5.22
CA GLU A 80 -22.34 0.99 -5.53
C GLU A 80 -23.18 1.45 -6.72
N GLY A 81 -23.47 2.76 -6.82
CA GLY A 81 -24.13 3.35 -8.00
C GLY A 81 -23.34 3.19 -9.30
N ALA A 82 -22.02 3.04 -9.20
CA ALA A 82 -21.11 2.82 -10.33
C ALA A 82 -20.84 1.33 -10.64
N LYS A 83 -21.59 0.39 -10.04
CA LYS A 83 -21.29 -1.06 -10.08
C LYS A 83 -19.89 -1.40 -9.54
N GLY A 84 -19.37 -0.58 -8.63
CA GLY A 84 -18.17 -0.88 -7.87
C GLY A 84 -18.49 -1.56 -6.54
N LYS A 85 -17.44 -2.02 -5.86
CA LYS A 85 -17.49 -2.62 -4.54
C LYS A 85 -16.49 -1.92 -3.61
N LEU A 86 -16.98 -1.48 -2.46
CA LEU A 86 -16.17 -0.92 -1.38
C LEU A 86 -16.09 -1.92 -0.22
N VAL A 87 -14.88 -2.21 0.25
CA VAL A 87 -14.61 -3.09 1.40
C VAL A 87 -13.77 -2.31 2.41
N VAL A 88 -14.27 -2.15 3.63
CA VAL A 88 -13.50 -1.51 4.71
C VAL A 88 -12.56 -2.56 5.31
N LYS A 89 -11.25 -2.37 5.14
CA LYS A 89 -10.21 -3.23 5.73
C LYS A 89 -9.95 -2.86 7.18
N GLU A 90 -9.83 -1.56 7.45
CA GLU A 90 -9.69 -1.03 8.80
C GLU A 90 -10.71 0.09 9.03
N ALA A 91 -11.58 -0.12 10.02
CA ALA A 91 -12.58 0.85 10.43
C ALA A 91 -11.92 2.13 10.97
N PRO A 92 -12.63 3.28 10.91
CA PRO A 92 -12.13 4.55 11.43
C PRO A 92 -11.65 4.43 12.89
N ARG A 93 -10.33 4.55 13.10
CA ARG A 93 -9.70 4.47 14.42
C ARG A 93 -8.82 5.67 14.69
N ALA A 94 -8.94 6.22 15.90
CA ALA A 94 -8.06 7.29 16.37
C ALA A 94 -6.66 6.75 16.62
N VAL A 95 -5.69 7.21 15.84
CA VAL A 95 -4.28 6.87 15.96
C VAL A 95 -3.60 7.87 16.90
N SER A 96 -2.79 7.34 17.81
CA SER A 96 -1.94 8.11 18.72
C SER A 96 -0.47 8.02 18.25
N GLU A 97 0.42 8.88 18.73
CA GLU A 97 1.84 8.94 18.31
C GLU A 97 2.55 7.57 18.32
N ARG A 98 2.15 6.69 19.24
CA ARG A 98 2.69 5.33 19.36
C ARG A 98 2.21 4.38 18.27
N ASP A 99 0.98 4.56 17.81
CA ASP A 99 0.38 3.80 16.71
C ASP A 99 0.96 4.28 15.37
N ASP A 100 1.13 5.59 15.19
CA ASP A 100 1.68 6.22 13.98
C ASP A 100 3.06 5.63 13.61
N ARG A 101 3.94 5.39 14.59
CA ARG A 101 5.27 4.80 14.36
C ARG A 101 5.22 3.36 13.86
N LEU A 102 4.39 2.53 14.50
CA LEU A 102 4.20 1.12 14.11
C LEU A 102 3.51 1.01 12.75
N LEU A 103 2.62 1.95 12.43
CA LEU A 103 1.89 1.98 11.17
C LEU A 103 2.74 2.49 10.01
N ALA A 104 3.56 3.52 10.24
CA ALA A 104 4.47 4.08 9.22
C ALA A 104 5.47 3.02 8.75
N GLU A 105 6.05 2.26 9.68
CA GLU A 105 6.99 1.17 9.37
C GLU A 105 6.31 0.07 8.52
N LYS A 106 5.04 -0.22 8.82
CA LYS A 106 4.24 -1.20 8.06
C LYS A 106 3.84 -0.67 6.68
N LEU A 107 3.51 0.62 6.58
CA LEU A 107 3.17 1.26 5.30
C LEU A 107 4.38 1.34 4.40
N GLU A 108 5.53 1.76 4.93
CA GLU A 108 6.79 1.84 4.21
C GLU A 108 7.26 0.46 3.75
N ALA A 109 7.08 -0.60 4.56
CA ALA A 109 7.37 -1.96 4.12
C ALA A 109 6.46 -2.42 2.96
N LEU A 110 5.17 -2.06 3.00
CA LEU A 110 4.21 -2.37 1.92
C LEU A 110 4.49 -1.55 0.65
N GLU A 111 4.89 -0.29 0.79
CA GLU A 111 5.30 0.59 -0.31
C GLU A 111 6.63 0.12 -0.92
N ALA A 112 7.63 -0.21 -0.09
CA ALA A 112 8.93 -0.71 -0.54
C ALA A 112 8.85 -2.07 -1.22
N ALA A 113 7.96 -2.97 -0.77
CA ALA A 113 7.72 -4.25 -1.44
C ALA A 113 7.01 -4.10 -2.80
N ASN A 114 6.26 -3.00 -3.01
CA ASN A 114 5.58 -2.73 -4.28
C ASN A 114 6.37 -1.78 -5.20
N LYS A 115 7.31 -1.01 -4.65
CA LYS A 115 8.19 -0.13 -5.42
C LYS A 115 9.25 -0.97 -6.11
N GLU A 116 8.87 -1.44 -7.31
CA GLU A 116 9.72 -1.88 -8.41
C GLU A 116 11.12 -2.37 -8.00
N VAL A 117 11.29 -3.69 -7.91
CA VAL A 117 12.56 -4.30 -8.32
C VAL A 117 12.74 -3.92 -9.78
N ASP A 118 13.72 -3.06 -10.03
CA ASP A 118 14.19 -2.72 -11.37
C ASP A 118 14.70 -4.01 -12.02
N GLY A 119 13.86 -4.62 -12.85
CA GLY A 119 14.16 -5.83 -13.60
C GLY A 119 15.00 -5.58 -14.85
N ASP A 120 15.69 -4.43 -14.95
CA ASP A 120 16.57 -4.09 -16.07
C ASP A 120 17.95 -3.57 -15.60
N ALA A 121 18.46 -4.13 -14.50
CA ALA A 121 19.88 -4.01 -14.12
C ALA A 121 20.69 -5.25 -14.51
N ASP A 122 20.23 -6.04 -15.49
CA ASP A 122 20.96 -7.20 -16.02
C ASP A 122 21.20 -7.05 -17.53
N ARG A 123 22.02 -6.05 -17.88
CA ARG A 123 22.93 -6.16 -19.02
C ARG A 123 24.12 -5.22 -18.87
N SER A 124 25.25 -5.86 -18.62
CA SER A 124 26.62 -5.37 -18.83
C SER A 124 27.35 -4.85 -17.60
N SER A 125 27.74 -5.74 -16.69
CA SER A 125 29.07 -5.69 -16.08
C SER A 125 29.43 -6.99 -15.34
N GLU A 126 29.77 -8.06 -16.06
CA GLU A 126 30.44 -9.24 -15.48
C GLU A 126 31.41 -9.84 -16.51
N GLU A 127 32.58 -9.22 -16.66
CA GLU A 127 33.81 -9.96 -16.99
C GLU A 127 34.52 -10.24 -15.66
N GLU A 128 34.04 -11.24 -14.93
CA GLU A 128 34.81 -11.91 -13.87
C GLU A 128 35.03 -13.35 -14.33
N GLU A 129 36.15 -13.58 -15.02
CA GLU A 129 36.70 -14.90 -15.31
C GLU A 129 37.18 -15.54 -13.98
N ASP A 130 36.27 -16.13 -13.21
CA ASP A 130 36.61 -17.11 -12.16
C ASP A 130 36.18 -18.51 -12.62
N GLY A 131 36.92 -19.02 -13.61
CA GLY A 131 36.83 -20.40 -14.09
C GLY A 131 37.51 -21.35 -13.10
N GLY A 132 36.78 -21.74 -12.06
CA GLY A 132 37.22 -22.72 -11.06
C GLY A 132 37.59 -24.09 -11.65
N MET A 133 38.77 -24.56 -11.24
CA MET A 133 39.17 -25.95 -10.96
C MET A 133 38.87 -27.04 -12.01
N GLY A 134 39.93 -27.42 -12.73
CA GLY A 134 40.05 -28.68 -13.45
C GLY A 134 41.50 -29.13 -13.47
N ASP A 135 42.05 -29.44 -12.30
CA ASP A 135 43.33 -30.17 -12.16
C ASP A 135 43.13 -31.57 -12.74
N PHE A 136 43.40 -31.71 -14.05
CA PHE A 136 43.51 -33.00 -14.71
C PHE A 136 45.00 -33.27 -14.86
N ASP A 137 45.52 -33.99 -13.87
CA ASP A 137 46.89 -34.44 -13.75
C ASP A 137 47.37 -35.11 -15.04
N ALA A 138 48.59 -34.74 -15.42
CA ALA A 138 49.23 -35.08 -16.67
C ALA A 138 49.54 -36.58 -16.77
N GLU A 139 49.50 -37.06 -18.02
CA GLU A 139 49.86 -38.40 -18.44
C GLU A 139 51.13 -38.96 -17.77
N ALA A 140 50.98 -40.09 -17.06
CA ALA A 140 52.09 -40.96 -16.68
C ALA A 140 51.70 -42.45 -16.74
N GLY A 141 51.86 -43.04 -17.94
CA GLY A 141 52.41 -44.38 -18.13
C GLY A 141 51.49 -45.63 -17.97
N PRO A 142 51.72 -46.69 -18.77
CA PRO A 142 50.83 -47.86 -18.86
C PRO A 142 51.22 -48.98 -17.89
N ALA A 143 50.23 -49.71 -17.36
CA ALA A 143 50.45 -51.07 -16.85
C ALA A 143 49.15 -51.89 -16.88
N THR A 144 49.12 -52.83 -17.81
CA THR A 144 48.34 -54.07 -17.80
C THR A 144 48.31 -54.73 -16.41
N ILE A 145 47.17 -55.29 -15.99
CA ILE A 145 47.08 -56.57 -15.25
C ILE A 145 45.61 -57.06 -15.16
N GLU A 146 45.46 -58.35 -15.48
CA GLU A 146 44.42 -59.39 -15.22
C GLU A 146 43.07 -58.98 -14.59
N VAL A 147 41.92 -59.53 -15.03
CA VAL A 147 41.57 -60.96 -15.15
C VAL A 147 40.49 -61.20 -16.21
#